data_AF-A0A0B8PI01-F1
#
_entry.id   AF-A0A0B8PI01-F1
#
_cell.length_a   1.000
_cell.length_b   1.000
_cell.length_c   1.000
_cell.angle_alpha   90.00
_cell.angle_beta   90.00
_cell.angle_gamma   90.00
#
_symmetry.space_group_name_H-M   'P 1'
#
loop_
_entity.id
_entity.type
_entity.pdbx_description
1 polymer ?
#
loop_
_entity_poly.entity_id
_entity_poly.type
_entity_poly.pdbx_seq_one_letter_code
_entity_poly.pdbx_strand_id
1 'polypeptide(L)'
;MLDLFLAGGMDIFRAMRMLVPPAWQNHPDMDPDLRAFYDFNSKHMEPWDGPAGIVLSDGRYAACNLDRNGLRPARYVITKDKLITLASEVGIWDYAPDEVSEKGRVGPGELLVVDTKEGKLWHSDEIDNDLKSRHPYREWMENNVHKLTPFEQLSGEAIGQRNFSDDELKTYQKQFALNREEREQVINVLGDMGQEAVGSMGDDTPMAVLSSKERLVTDYFRQKFAQVTNPPIDHCARNTLCLLPPVSVKR
;
A
#
# COMPACT_ATOMS: atom_id res chain seq x y z
N MET A 1 -9.07 -8.03 -14.42
CA MET A 1 -8.93 -6.55 -14.38
C MET A 1 -7.78 -6.09 -15.25
N LEU A 2 -6.57 -6.67 -15.15
CA LEU A 2 -5.47 -6.40 -16.07
C LEU A 2 -5.90 -6.48 -17.55
N ASP A 3 -6.54 -7.58 -17.97
CA ASP A 3 -7.01 -7.73 -19.35
C ASP A 3 -8.00 -6.63 -19.78
N LEU A 4 -8.80 -6.11 -18.85
CA LEU A 4 -9.73 -5.00 -19.14
C LEU A 4 -8.95 -3.71 -19.44
N PHE A 5 -7.86 -3.44 -18.72
CA PHE A 5 -7.00 -2.29 -18.99
C PHE A 5 -6.28 -2.44 -20.33
N LEU A 6 -5.72 -3.63 -20.60
CA LEU A 6 -5.05 -3.92 -21.86
C LEU A 6 -6.00 -3.80 -23.05
N ALA A 7 -7.20 -4.39 -22.95
CA ALA A 7 -8.25 -4.26 -23.96
C ALA A 7 -8.77 -2.82 -24.11
N GLY A 8 -8.73 -2.03 -23.04
CA GLY A 8 -9.03 -0.60 -23.03
C GLY A 8 -7.94 0.28 -23.64
N GLY A 9 -6.84 -0.29 -24.13
CA GLY A 9 -5.72 0.42 -24.77
C GLY A 9 -4.66 0.92 -23.79
N MET A 10 -4.72 0.54 -22.51
CA MET A 10 -3.62 0.80 -21.58
C MET A 10 -2.49 -0.19 -21.84
N ASP A 11 -1.26 0.30 -21.89
CA ASP A 11 -0.08 -0.56 -22.02
C ASP A 11 0.25 -1.28 -20.71
N ILE A 12 1.01 -2.37 -20.84
CA ILE A 12 1.41 -3.24 -19.74
C ILE A 12 2.16 -2.51 -18.63
N PHE A 13 3.00 -1.51 -18.96
CA PHE A 13 3.77 -0.78 -17.95
C PHE A 13 2.84 0.00 -17.03
N ARG A 14 1.94 0.80 -17.62
CA ARG A 14 0.99 1.60 -16.86
C ARG A 14 0.01 0.72 -16.09
N ALA A 15 -0.52 -0.34 -16.73
CA ALA A 15 -1.50 -1.22 -16.09
C ALA A 15 -0.91 -1.91 -14.86
N MET A 16 0.32 -2.43 -14.95
CA MET A 16 1.00 -3.05 -13.81
C MET A 16 1.31 -2.04 -12.71
N ARG A 17 1.82 -0.84 -13.05
CA ARG A 17 2.07 0.22 -12.07
C ARG A 17 0.80 0.74 -11.39
N MET A 18 -0.35 0.65 -12.05
CA MET A 18 -1.64 1.07 -11.49
C MET A 18 -2.23 0.00 -10.55
N LEU A 19 -2.08 -1.28 -10.89
CA LEU A 19 -2.60 -2.39 -10.07
C LEU A 19 -1.68 -2.72 -8.90
N VAL A 20 -0.37 -2.82 -9.14
CA VAL A 20 0.64 -3.22 -8.16
C VAL A 20 1.77 -2.16 -8.13
N PRO A 21 1.49 -0.94 -7.63
CA PRO A 21 2.50 0.10 -7.51
C PRO A 21 3.58 -0.25 -6.47
N PRO A 22 4.82 0.21 -6.65
CA PRO A 22 5.83 0.17 -5.60
C PRO A 22 5.43 1.06 -4.41
N ALA A 23 6.15 0.95 -3.30
CA ALA A 23 5.97 1.86 -2.18
C ALA A 23 6.54 3.25 -2.48
N TRP A 24 5.65 4.19 -2.84
CA TRP A 24 6.04 5.51 -3.35
C TRP A 24 5.82 6.68 -2.38
N GLN A 25 4.86 6.60 -1.45
CA GLN A 25 4.41 7.78 -0.67
C GLN A 25 5.47 8.31 0.31
N ASN A 26 6.18 7.42 1.03
CA ASN A 26 7.21 7.81 2.00
C ASN A 26 8.64 7.58 1.50
N HIS A 27 8.84 7.42 0.19
CA HIS A 27 10.18 7.25 -0.37
C HIS A 27 10.89 8.61 -0.46
N PRO A 28 11.93 8.90 0.35
CA PRO A 28 12.50 10.25 0.45
C PRO A 28 13.15 10.71 -0.86
N ASP A 29 13.84 9.80 -1.55
CA ASP A 29 14.63 10.12 -2.75
C ASP A 29 13.84 9.93 -4.06
N MET A 30 12.51 9.85 -3.99
CA MET A 30 11.68 9.64 -5.19
C MET A 30 11.53 10.94 -5.98
N ASP A 31 11.77 10.83 -7.29
CA ASP A 31 11.53 11.88 -8.27
C ASP A 31 10.10 12.48 -8.12
N PRO A 32 9.97 13.82 -8.05
CA PRO A 32 8.66 14.48 -7.87
C PRO A 32 7.64 14.20 -8.97
N ASP A 33 8.07 14.05 -10.23
CA ASP A 33 7.17 13.78 -11.36
C ASP A 33 6.71 12.33 -11.32
N LEU A 34 7.59 11.41 -10.93
CA LEU A 34 7.22 10.01 -10.69
C LEU A 34 6.23 9.89 -9.50
N ARG A 35 6.47 10.64 -8.43
CA ARG A 35 5.53 10.73 -7.30
C ARG A 35 4.17 11.26 -7.75
N ALA A 36 4.14 12.27 -8.60
CA ALA A 36 2.89 12.81 -9.15
C ALA A 36 2.16 11.78 -10.03
N PHE A 37 2.89 10.99 -10.83
CA PHE A 37 2.32 9.87 -11.57
C PHE A 37 1.63 8.86 -10.64
N TYR A 38 2.29 8.43 -9.57
CA TYR A 38 1.69 7.47 -8.64
C TYR A 38 0.53 8.08 -7.84
N ASP A 39 0.64 9.34 -7.39
CA ASP A 39 -0.44 10.04 -6.69
C ASP A 39 -1.68 10.17 -7.59
N PHE A 40 -1.51 10.51 -8.86
CA PHE A 40 -2.59 10.54 -9.83
C PHE A 40 -3.29 9.18 -9.97
N ASN A 41 -2.53 8.09 -10.20
CA ASN A 41 -3.11 6.77 -10.41
C ASN A 41 -3.76 6.19 -9.13
N SER A 42 -3.24 6.54 -7.94
CA SER A 42 -3.83 6.13 -6.66
C SER A 42 -5.26 6.63 -6.46
N LYS A 43 -5.66 7.72 -7.14
CA LYS A 43 -7.04 8.25 -7.11
C LYS A 43 -7.99 7.56 -8.09
N HIS A 44 -7.50 6.58 -8.85
CA HIS A 44 -8.27 5.85 -9.87
C HIS A 44 -8.36 4.36 -9.56
N MET A 45 -7.34 3.79 -8.91
CA MET A 45 -7.32 2.39 -8.50
C MET A 45 -6.60 2.25 -7.16
N GLU A 46 -7.22 1.52 -6.26
CA GLU A 46 -6.59 1.07 -5.03
C GLU A 46 -5.57 -0.04 -5.33
N PRO A 47 -4.40 -0.04 -4.65
CA PRO A 47 -3.40 -1.08 -4.87
C PRO A 47 -3.94 -2.48 -4.56
N TRP A 48 -3.62 -3.44 -5.41
CA TRP A 48 -3.88 -4.85 -5.18
C TRP A 48 -2.72 -5.42 -4.36
N ASP A 49 -2.85 -5.30 -3.04
CA ASP A 49 -1.79 -5.67 -2.08
C ASP A 49 -1.85 -7.15 -1.67
N GLY A 50 -0.72 -7.66 -1.19
CA GLY A 50 -0.51 -9.04 -0.78
C GLY A 50 0.74 -9.67 -1.42
N PRO A 51 1.24 -10.81 -0.89
CA PRO A 51 2.43 -11.46 -1.44
C PRO A 51 2.22 -11.92 -2.87
N ALA A 52 2.89 -11.30 -3.83
CA ALA A 52 2.69 -11.57 -5.24
C ALA A 52 4.00 -11.52 -6.02
N GLY A 53 4.28 -12.61 -6.76
CA GLY A 53 5.26 -12.62 -7.84
C GLY A 53 4.52 -12.98 -9.12
N ILE A 54 4.30 -11.98 -9.97
CA ILE A 54 3.44 -12.10 -11.13
C ILE A 54 4.32 -12.21 -12.36
N VAL A 55 4.22 -13.33 -13.06
CA VAL A 55 4.81 -13.52 -14.39
C VAL A 55 3.68 -13.58 -15.40
N LEU A 56 3.74 -12.75 -16.44
CA LEU A 56 2.69 -12.66 -17.43
C LEU A 56 3.25 -12.36 -18.82
N SER A 57 2.46 -12.64 -19.85
CA SER A 57 2.76 -12.23 -21.21
C SER A 57 1.48 -11.84 -21.95
N ASP A 58 1.55 -10.77 -22.74
CA ASP A 58 0.47 -10.34 -23.65
C ASP A 58 0.73 -10.76 -25.11
N GLY A 59 1.73 -11.62 -25.34
CA GLY A 59 2.18 -12.07 -26.66
C GLY A 59 3.30 -11.21 -27.26
N ARG A 60 3.44 -9.93 -26.89
CA ARG A 60 4.59 -9.09 -27.27
C ARG A 60 5.55 -8.93 -26.10
N TYR A 61 5.03 -8.58 -24.95
CA TYR A 61 5.78 -8.36 -23.74
C TYR A 61 5.71 -9.60 -22.86
N ALA A 62 6.82 -9.94 -22.22
CA ALA A 62 6.87 -10.86 -21.11
C ALA A 62 7.34 -10.09 -19.87
N ALA A 63 6.52 -10.03 -18.83
CA ALA A 63 6.75 -9.20 -17.67
C ALA A 63 6.82 -10.04 -16.39
N CYS A 64 7.67 -9.59 -15.47
CA CYS A 64 7.69 -10.03 -14.09
C CYS A 64 7.57 -8.83 -13.15
N ASN A 65 6.58 -8.86 -12.27
CA ASN A 65 6.36 -7.84 -11.25
C ASN A 65 6.32 -8.47 -9.86
N LEU A 66 6.92 -7.79 -8.89
CA LEU A 66 6.76 -8.13 -7.48
C LEU A 66 5.87 -7.12 -6.77
N ASP A 67 5.18 -7.62 -5.73
CA ASP A 67 4.45 -6.79 -4.79
C ASP A 67 5.36 -5.75 -4.13
N ARG A 68 4.74 -4.69 -3.61
CA ARG A 68 5.44 -3.53 -3.02
C ARG A 68 6.42 -3.87 -1.91
N ASN A 69 6.23 -5.00 -1.23
CA ASN A 69 7.07 -5.46 -0.13
C ASN A 69 8.07 -6.54 -0.58
N GLY A 70 7.93 -7.07 -1.81
CA GLY A 70 8.78 -8.13 -2.35
C GLY A 70 8.70 -9.43 -1.55
N LEU A 71 7.48 -9.83 -1.15
CA LEU A 71 7.26 -10.97 -0.26
C LEU A 71 7.44 -12.32 -0.96
N ARG A 72 7.54 -12.33 -2.29
CA ARG A 72 7.87 -13.51 -3.11
C ARG A 72 9.23 -13.34 -3.77
N PRO A 73 10.09 -14.39 -3.79
CA PRO A 73 11.35 -14.32 -4.49
C PRO A 73 11.13 -14.40 -6.00
N ALA A 74 11.89 -13.59 -6.74
CA ALA A 74 12.02 -13.69 -8.19
C ALA A 74 13.48 -13.42 -8.56
N ARG A 75 14.10 -14.41 -9.22
CA ARG A 75 15.50 -14.42 -9.63
C ARG A 75 15.55 -14.63 -11.13
N TYR A 76 16.48 -13.95 -11.79
CA TYR A 76 16.68 -14.14 -13.22
C TYR A 76 18.15 -14.37 -13.56
N VAL A 77 18.35 -15.14 -14.63
CA VAL A 77 19.65 -15.40 -15.25
C VAL A 77 19.52 -15.06 -16.73
N ILE A 78 20.47 -14.28 -17.23
CA ILE A 78 20.59 -13.95 -18.65
C ILE A 78 21.84 -14.64 -19.19
N THR A 79 21.69 -15.43 -20.24
CA THR A 79 22.81 -16.09 -20.92
C THR A 79 23.38 -15.22 -22.03
N LYS A 80 24.58 -15.56 -22.51
CA LYS A 80 25.24 -14.87 -23.64
C LYS A 80 24.43 -14.98 -24.94
N ASP A 81 23.62 -16.01 -25.09
CA ASP A 81 22.68 -16.19 -26.20
C ASP A 81 21.40 -15.36 -26.07
N LYS A 82 21.35 -14.43 -25.10
CA LYS A 82 20.22 -13.54 -24.80
C LYS A 82 18.95 -14.27 -24.39
N LEU A 83 19.08 -15.48 -23.84
CA LEU A 83 17.98 -16.15 -23.17
C LEU A 83 17.89 -15.63 -21.73
N ILE A 84 16.70 -15.22 -21.34
CA ILE A 84 16.39 -14.88 -19.96
C ILE A 84 15.54 -15.98 -19.35
N THR A 85 15.96 -16.45 -18.17
CA THR A 85 15.16 -17.38 -17.37
C THR A 85 14.86 -16.73 -16.05
N LEU A 86 13.59 -16.66 -15.71
CA LEU A 86 13.09 -16.08 -14.48
C LEU A 86 12.32 -17.14 -13.70
N ALA A 87 12.68 -17.29 -12.43
CA ALA A 87 12.06 -18.27 -11.55
C ALA A 87 12.06 -17.78 -10.09
N SER A 88 11.32 -18.46 -9.24
CA SER A 88 11.31 -18.17 -7.80
C SER A 88 12.63 -18.49 -7.10
N GLU A 89 13.45 -19.35 -7.70
CA GLU A 89 14.73 -19.82 -7.16
C GLU A 89 15.83 -19.83 -8.23
N VAL A 90 17.09 -19.92 -7.79
CA VAL A 90 18.24 -20.10 -8.68
C VAL A 90 18.57 -21.58 -8.82
N GLY A 91 19.15 -21.98 -9.97
CA GLY A 91 19.53 -23.38 -10.20
C GLY A 91 18.41 -24.27 -10.72
N ILE A 92 17.33 -23.68 -11.25
CA ILE A 92 16.24 -24.41 -11.92
C ILE A 92 16.71 -25.02 -13.27
N TRP A 93 17.74 -24.42 -13.86
CA TRP A 93 18.31 -24.86 -15.12
C TRP A 93 19.84 -24.96 -15.01
N ASP A 94 20.40 -26.00 -15.61
CA ASP A 94 21.83 -26.32 -15.59
C ASP A 94 22.58 -25.49 -16.64
N TYR A 95 22.84 -24.22 -16.33
CA TYR A 95 23.73 -23.37 -17.13
C TYR A 95 25.20 -23.70 -16.85
N ALA A 96 26.03 -23.78 -17.88
CA ALA A 96 27.45 -23.76 -17.68
C ALA A 96 27.89 -22.36 -17.18
N PRO A 97 28.86 -22.24 -16.24
CA PRO A 97 29.25 -20.94 -15.68
C PRO A 97 29.70 -19.91 -16.73
N ASP A 98 30.22 -20.37 -17.86
CA ASP A 98 30.67 -19.57 -18.99
C ASP A 98 29.54 -19.13 -19.92
N GLU A 99 28.35 -19.73 -19.86
CA GLU A 99 27.17 -19.33 -20.62
C GLU A 99 26.45 -18.13 -19.99
N VAL A 100 26.64 -17.91 -18.68
CA VAL A 100 25.93 -16.86 -17.95
C VAL A 100 26.56 -15.49 -18.20
N SER A 101 25.74 -14.55 -18.65
CA SER A 101 26.11 -13.14 -18.80
C SER A 101 25.79 -12.33 -17.55
N GLU A 102 24.60 -12.52 -16.98
CA GLU A 102 24.11 -11.75 -15.84
C GLU A 102 23.25 -12.61 -14.92
N LYS A 103 23.33 -12.34 -13.61
CA LYS A 103 22.42 -12.89 -12.60
C LYS A 103 21.85 -11.73 -11.79
N GLY A 104 20.53 -11.68 -11.68
CA GLY A 104 19.84 -10.63 -10.95
C GLY A 104 18.66 -11.14 -10.13
N ARG A 105 17.97 -10.19 -9.51
CA ARG A 105 16.70 -10.41 -8.82
C ARG A 105 15.75 -9.28 -9.16
N VAL A 106 14.46 -9.58 -9.15
CA VAL A 106 13.43 -8.54 -9.12
C VAL A 106 13.22 -8.17 -7.65
N GLY A 107 13.35 -6.89 -7.34
CA GLY A 107 13.21 -6.31 -6.00
C GLY A 107 11.76 -5.95 -5.63
N PRO A 108 11.54 -5.51 -4.38
CA PRO A 108 10.22 -5.05 -3.92
C PRO A 108 9.64 -3.96 -4.84
N GLY A 109 8.44 -4.19 -5.36
CA GLY A 109 7.75 -3.26 -6.25
C GLY A 109 8.42 -3.07 -7.62
N GLU A 110 9.45 -3.84 -7.98
CA GLU A 110 10.08 -3.73 -9.29
C GLU A 110 9.25 -4.40 -10.38
N LEU A 111 9.42 -3.89 -11.60
CA LEU A 111 8.84 -4.43 -12.82
C LEU A 111 9.96 -4.64 -13.83
N LEU A 112 10.12 -5.89 -14.28
CA LEU A 112 11.05 -6.30 -15.32
C LEU A 112 10.24 -6.73 -16.54
N VAL A 113 10.51 -6.15 -17.71
CA VAL A 113 9.75 -6.49 -18.93
C VAL A 113 10.67 -6.75 -20.11
N VAL A 114 10.41 -7.83 -20.84
CA VAL A 114 11.07 -8.17 -22.09
C VAL A 114 10.14 -7.83 -23.23
N ASP A 115 10.57 -6.97 -24.14
CA ASP A 115 9.90 -6.76 -25.43
C ASP A 115 10.44 -7.78 -26.44
N THR A 116 9.61 -8.77 -26.79
CA THR A 116 10.00 -9.81 -27.76
C THR A 116 10.04 -9.30 -29.20
N LYS A 117 9.38 -8.17 -29.50
CA LYS A 117 9.37 -7.59 -30.85
C LYS A 117 10.64 -6.79 -31.12
N GLU A 118 11.08 -6.00 -30.14
CA GLU A 118 12.26 -5.14 -30.25
C GLU A 118 13.53 -5.82 -29.68
N GLY A 119 13.37 -6.92 -28.94
CA GLY A 119 14.48 -7.61 -28.28
C GLY A 119 15.10 -6.80 -27.14
N LYS A 120 14.31 -5.89 -26.54
CA LYS A 120 14.76 -4.98 -25.47
C LYS A 120 14.32 -5.49 -24.09
N LEU A 121 15.25 -5.51 -23.15
CA LEU A 121 14.94 -5.65 -21.73
C LEU A 121 14.71 -4.26 -21.12
N TRP A 122 13.56 -4.09 -20.46
CA TRP A 122 13.16 -2.88 -19.76
C TRP A 122 13.30 -3.10 -18.26
N HIS A 123 14.14 -2.27 -17.63
CA HIS A 123 14.26 -2.23 -16.19
C HIS A 123 13.24 -1.26 -15.56
N SER A 124 12.99 -1.44 -14.27
CA SER A 124 12.05 -0.65 -13.47
C SER A 124 12.25 0.86 -13.65
N ASP A 125 13.50 1.33 -13.61
CA ASP A 125 13.82 2.77 -13.74
C ASP A 125 13.53 3.33 -15.12
N GLU A 126 13.76 2.54 -16.19
CA GLU A 126 13.44 2.96 -17.55
C GLU A 126 11.93 3.08 -17.75
N ILE A 127 11.18 2.13 -17.18
CA ILE A 127 9.72 2.13 -17.22
C ILE A 127 9.16 3.34 -16.46
N ASP A 128 9.71 3.62 -15.28
CA ASP A 128 9.28 4.75 -14.46
C ASP A 128 9.58 6.10 -15.14
N ASN A 129 10.73 6.21 -15.79
CA ASN A 129 11.09 7.39 -16.58
C ASN A 129 10.19 7.61 -17.79
N ASP A 130 9.84 6.54 -18.50
CA ASP A 130 8.85 6.61 -19.58
C ASP A 130 7.50 7.07 -19.04
N LEU A 131 6.95 6.36 -18.05
CA LEU A 131 5.62 6.61 -17.50
C LEU A 131 5.44 8.02 -16.94
N LYS A 132 6.40 8.54 -16.18
CA LYS A 132 6.31 9.89 -15.60
C LYS A 132 6.31 10.99 -16.68
N SER A 133 6.92 10.73 -17.84
CA SER A 133 7.08 11.71 -18.92
C SER A 133 5.90 11.79 -19.89
N ARG A 134 5.00 10.79 -19.89
CA ARG A 134 3.90 10.70 -20.86
C ARG A 134 2.86 11.81 -20.74
N HIS A 135 2.65 12.32 -19.53
CA HIS A 135 1.67 13.36 -19.25
C HIS A 135 2.16 14.32 -18.15
N PRO A 136 1.68 15.57 -18.09
CA PRO A 136 2.05 16.53 -17.06
C PRO A 136 1.31 16.26 -15.74
N TYR A 137 1.55 15.08 -15.14
CA TYR A 137 0.87 14.63 -13.92
C TYR A 137 1.00 15.64 -12.78
N ARG A 138 2.19 16.22 -12.61
CA ARG A 138 2.45 17.20 -11.57
C ARG A 138 1.55 18.44 -11.68
N GLU A 139 1.44 18.99 -12.89
CA GLU A 139 0.56 20.14 -13.15
C GLU A 139 -0.90 19.79 -12.86
N TRP A 140 -1.35 18.60 -13.26
CA TRP A 140 -2.72 18.16 -12.97
C TRP A 140 -2.98 18.04 -11.47
N MET A 141 -2.00 17.53 -10.73
CA MET A 141 -2.12 17.35 -9.30
C MET A 141 -2.08 18.68 -8.55
N GLU A 142 -1.26 19.63 -8.97
CA GLU A 142 -1.21 20.97 -8.39
C GLU A 142 -2.49 21.78 -8.68
N ASN A 143 -3.04 21.68 -9.88
CA ASN A 143 -4.21 22.47 -10.30
C ASN A 143 -5.55 21.88 -9.88
N ASN A 144 -5.65 20.55 -9.74
CA ASN A 144 -6.95 19.87 -9.57
C ASN A 144 -7.12 19.12 -8.25
N VAL A 145 -6.10 19.09 -7.38
CA VAL A 145 -6.19 18.41 -6.08
C VAL A 145 -6.12 19.41 -4.95
N HIS A 146 -7.17 19.42 -4.12
CA HIS A 146 -7.18 20.18 -2.89
C HIS A 146 -6.57 19.35 -1.76
N LYS A 147 -5.41 19.78 -1.27
CA LYS A 147 -4.74 19.17 -0.13
C LYS A 147 -5.29 19.77 1.15
N LEU A 148 -5.81 18.92 2.04
CA LEU A 148 -6.23 19.35 3.37
C LEU A 148 -4.98 19.57 4.24
N THR A 149 -5.02 20.63 5.05
CA THR A 149 -3.97 20.92 6.02
C THR A 149 -3.99 19.87 7.13
N PRO A 150 -2.88 19.16 7.38
CA PRO A 150 -2.76 18.23 8.50
C PRO A 150 -2.99 18.94 9.84
N PHE A 151 -3.52 18.22 10.83
CA PHE A 151 -3.84 18.79 12.13
C PHE A 151 -2.62 19.40 12.82
N GLU A 152 -1.44 18.79 12.66
CA GLU A 152 -0.17 19.22 13.25
C GLU A 152 0.31 20.58 12.71
N GLN A 153 -0.24 21.02 11.57
CA GLN A 153 0.09 22.29 10.92
C GLN A 153 -0.96 23.37 11.20
N LEU A 154 -2.06 23.03 11.88
CA LEU A 154 -3.07 24.01 12.26
C LEU A 154 -2.55 24.90 13.39
N SER A 155 -2.91 26.19 13.34
CA SER A 155 -2.59 27.12 14.42
C SER A 155 -3.35 26.75 15.69
N GLY A 156 -2.81 27.11 16.86
CA GLY A 156 -3.49 26.88 18.15
C GLY A 156 -4.87 27.51 18.25
N GLU A 157 -5.12 28.58 17.49
CA GLU A 157 -6.43 29.25 17.38
C GLU A 157 -7.46 28.43 16.58
N ALA A 158 -7.00 27.54 15.70
CA ALA A 158 -7.85 26.61 14.95
C ALA A 158 -8.14 25.31 15.72
N ILE A 159 -7.52 25.10 16.89
CA ILE A 159 -7.86 23.98 17.78
C ILE A 159 -9.27 24.22 18.30
N GLY A 160 -10.15 23.24 18.06
CA GLY A 160 -11.55 23.32 18.46
C GLY A 160 -11.70 23.58 19.96
N GLN A 161 -12.61 24.49 20.31
CA GLN A 161 -12.98 24.72 21.70
C GLN A 161 -14.02 23.69 22.14
N ARG A 162 -14.15 23.52 23.45
CA ARG A 162 -15.17 22.66 24.03
C ARG A 162 -16.56 23.21 23.67
N ASN A 163 -17.33 22.42 22.91
CA ASN A 163 -18.65 22.83 22.43
C ASN A 163 -19.82 22.43 23.34
N PHE A 164 -19.63 21.46 24.24
CA PHE A 164 -20.70 20.92 25.09
C PHE A 164 -20.50 21.31 26.56
N SER A 165 -21.58 21.67 27.24
CA SER A 165 -21.60 21.80 28.71
C SER A 165 -21.37 20.44 29.40
N ASP A 166 -21.14 20.44 30.72
CA ASP A 166 -20.92 19.19 31.48
C ASP A 166 -22.12 18.25 31.43
N ASP A 167 -23.34 18.80 31.46
CA ASP A 167 -24.56 18.00 31.52
C ASP A 167 -24.96 17.46 30.13
N GLU A 168 -24.73 18.23 29.07
CA GLU A 168 -24.89 17.75 27.69
C GLU A 168 -23.89 16.63 27.39
N LEU A 169 -22.62 16.81 27.79
CA LEU A 169 -21.60 15.79 27.60
C LEU A 169 -21.97 14.48 28.30
N LYS A 170 -22.42 14.53 29.56
CA LYS A 170 -22.88 13.34 30.29
C LYS A 170 -24.07 12.66 29.60
N THR A 171 -24.98 13.44 29.04
CA THR A 171 -26.14 12.93 28.32
C THR A 171 -25.70 12.16 27.08
N TYR A 172 -24.81 12.72 26.27
CA TYR A 172 -24.27 12.04 25.09
C TYR A 172 -23.41 10.83 25.44
N GLN A 173 -22.59 10.90 26.48
CA GLN A 173 -21.82 9.75 26.96
C GLN A 173 -22.74 8.57 27.28
N LYS A 174 -23.85 8.82 28.00
CA LYS A 174 -24.85 7.79 28.28
C LYS A 174 -25.54 7.29 27.00
N GLN A 175 -25.90 8.19 26.09
CA GLN A 175 -26.56 7.84 24.83
C GLN A 175 -25.68 6.94 23.94
N PHE A 176 -24.38 7.18 23.90
CA PHE A 176 -23.41 6.39 23.13
C PHE A 176 -22.74 5.28 23.96
N ALA A 177 -23.34 4.93 25.11
CA ALA A 177 -22.85 3.88 26.01
C ALA A 177 -21.39 4.04 26.48
N LEU A 178 -20.81 5.24 26.41
CA LEU A 178 -19.46 5.51 26.89
C LEU A 178 -19.45 5.40 28.40
N ASN A 179 -18.68 4.43 28.90
CA ASN A 179 -18.60 4.17 30.33
C ASN A 179 -17.34 4.80 30.96
N ARG A 180 -17.29 4.80 32.29
CA ARG A 180 -16.16 5.37 33.04
C ARG A 180 -14.85 4.65 32.73
N GLU A 181 -14.90 3.34 32.56
CA GLU A 181 -13.73 2.49 32.32
C GLU A 181 -13.10 2.80 30.95
N GLU A 182 -13.88 2.86 29.88
CA GLU A 182 -13.42 3.26 28.55
C GLU A 182 -12.82 4.67 28.57
N ARG A 183 -13.45 5.60 29.27
CA ARG A 183 -12.93 6.96 29.38
C ARG A 183 -11.57 6.99 30.09
N GLU A 184 -11.45 6.31 31.24
CA GLU A 184 -10.25 6.38 32.08
C GLU A 184 -9.12 5.49 31.56
N GLN A 185 -9.42 4.29 31.04
CA GLN A 185 -8.43 3.32 30.61
C GLN A 185 -8.07 3.45 29.13
N VAL A 186 -8.97 3.94 28.26
CA VAL A 186 -8.72 4.03 26.82
C VAL A 186 -8.54 5.49 26.39
N ILE A 187 -9.54 6.35 26.61
CA ILE A 187 -9.53 7.72 26.07
C ILE A 187 -8.47 8.59 26.74
N ASN A 188 -8.37 8.56 28.07
CA ASN A 188 -7.37 9.36 28.79
C ASN A 188 -5.94 8.95 28.42
N VAL A 189 -5.67 7.64 28.25
CA VAL A 189 -4.35 7.15 27.83
C VAL A 189 -3.99 7.66 26.43
N LEU A 190 -4.93 7.62 25.49
CA LEU A 190 -4.75 8.19 24.15
C LEU A 190 -4.46 9.70 24.22
N GLY A 191 -5.17 10.44 25.07
CA GLY A 191 -4.99 11.89 25.23
C GLY A 191 -3.66 12.27 25.88
N ASP A 192 -3.22 11.51 26.89
CA ASP A 192 -2.03 11.83 27.69
C ASP A 192 -0.74 11.32 27.04
N MET A 193 -0.75 10.11 26.48
CA MET A 193 0.45 9.43 25.95
C MET A 193 0.52 9.42 24.41
N GLY A 194 -0.61 9.67 23.72
CA GLY A 194 -0.66 9.54 22.25
C GLY A 194 -0.49 8.10 21.76
N GLN A 195 -0.76 7.11 22.61
CA GLN A 195 -0.64 5.68 22.33
C GLN A 195 -1.91 4.94 22.75
N GLU A 196 -2.20 3.81 22.10
CA GLU A 196 -3.30 2.96 22.52
C GLU A 196 -3.04 2.37 23.90
N ALA A 197 -4.13 2.12 24.64
CA ALA A 197 -4.04 1.55 25.97
C ALA A 197 -3.56 0.10 25.93
N VAL A 198 -2.54 -0.22 26.73
CA VAL A 198 -2.00 -1.58 26.85
C VAL A 198 -2.58 -2.26 28.09
N GLY A 199 -3.17 -3.44 27.88
CA GLY A 199 -3.70 -4.31 28.93
C GLY A 199 -3.03 -5.69 28.94
N SER A 200 -3.47 -6.56 29.85
CA SER A 200 -3.04 -7.97 29.91
C SER A 200 -4.23 -8.85 30.30
N MET A 201 -4.06 -10.17 30.24
CA MET A 201 -5.11 -11.20 30.37
C MET A 201 -6.05 -11.29 29.16
N GLY A 202 -6.87 -12.35 29.12
CA GLY A 202 -7.86 -12.57 28.05
C GLY A 202 -9.15 -11.79 28.26
N ASP A 203 -9.93 -11.63 27.19
CA ASP A 203 -11.30 -11.10 27.26
C ASP A 203 -12.25 -12.20 27.77
N ASP A 204 -12.51 -12.17 29.08
CA ASP A 204 -13.45 -13.08 29.76
C ASP A 204 -14.92 -12.60 29.67
N THR A 205 -15.19 -11.52 28.93
CA THR A 205 -16.56 -11.02 28.80
C THR A 205 -17.38 -11.84 27.79
N PRO A 206 -18.71 -11.97 27.97
CA PRO A 206 -19.54 -12.66 26.99
C PRO A 206 -19.42 -12.01 25.62
N MET A 207 -19.45 -12.83 24.56
CA MET A 207 -19.60 -12.32 23.19
C MET A 207 -20.79 -11.36 23.11
N ALA A 208 -20.71 -10.31 22.30
CA ALA A 208 -21.70 -9.23 22.26
C ALA A 208 -23.15 -9.74 22.15
N VAL A 209 -23.39 -10.78 21.35
CA VAL A 209 -24.71 -11.41 21.17
C VAL A 209 -25.26 -12.14 22.40
N LEU A 210 -24.41 -12.55 23.33
CA LEU A 210 -24.76 -13.23 24.58
C LEU A 210 -24.74 -12.29 25.79
N SER A 211 -24.37 -11.02 25.58
CA SER A 211 -24.27 -10.03 26.64
C SER A 211 -25.66 -9.69 27.20
N SER A 212 -25.79 -9.65 28.52
CA SER A 212 -26.98 -9.12 29.21
C SER A 212 -27.01 -7.58 29.23
N LYS A 213 -25.91 -6.94 28.84
CA LYS A 213 -25.77 -5.48 28.71
C LYS A 213 -25.82 -5.08 27.24
N GLU A 214 -26.31 -3.87 26.97
CA GLU A 214 -26.20 -3.23 25.66
C GLU A 214 -24.72 -3.07 25.28
N ARG A 215 -24.38 -3.46 24.04
CA ARG A 215 -23.03 -3.40 23.47
C ARG A 215 -23.05 -2.59 22.19
N LEU A 216 -21.93 -1.95 21.86
CA LEU A 216 -21.81 -1.18 20.63
C LEU A 216 -21.83 -2.12 19.43
N VAL A 217 -22.30 -1.60 18.28
CA VAL A 217 -22.33 -2.36 17.02
C VAL A 217 -20.93 -2.83 16.62
N THR A 218 -19.89 -2.07 16.97
CA THR A 218 -18.49 -2.43 16.75
C THR A 218 -18.06 -3.73 17.43
N ASP A 219 -18.66 -4.08 18.57
CA ASP A 219 -18.30 -5.30 19.34
C ASP A 219 -18.72 -6.59 18.61
N TYR A 220 -19.60 -6.48 17.62
CA TYR A 220 -20.02 -7.59 16.76
C TYR A 220 -19.04 -7.86 15.62
N PHE A 221 -18.17 -6.90 15.30
CA PHE A 221 -17.17 -7.04 14.25
C PHE A 221 -15.84 -7.48 14.88
N ARG A 222 -15.32 -8.60 14.42
CA ARG A 222 -13.98 -9.08 14.80
C ARG A 222 -12.99 -8.75 13.70
N GLN A 223 -11.87 -8.14 14.09
CA GLN A 223 -10.78 -7.86 13.16
C GLN A 223 -10.22 -9.17 12.61
N LYS A 224 -10.17 -9.28 11.28
CA LYS A 224 -9.50 -10.41 10.64
C LYS A 224 -8.00 -10.17 10.68
N PHE A 225 -7.24 -11.24 10.79
CA PHE A 225 -5.80 -11.21 10.71
C PHE A 225 -5.29 -12.36 9.86
N ALA A 226 -4.13 -12.16 9.26
CA ALA A 226 -3.50 -13.16 8.42
C ALA A 226 -2.79 -14.20 9.27
N GLN A 227 -2.97 -15.48 8.93
CA GLN A 227 -2.27 -16.61 9.53
C GLN A 227 -1.77 -17.51 8.41
N VAL A 228 -0.47 -17.79 8.38
CA VAL A 228 0.20 -18.73 7.45
C VAL A 228 0.16 -18.30 5.96
N THR A 229 -1.00 -17.96 5.40
CA THR A 229 -1.21 -17.67 3.98
C THR A 229 -0.46 -16.42 3.49
N ASN A 230 -0.36 -15.42 4.35
CA ASN A 230 0.36 -14.18 4.11
C ASN A 230 0.91 -13.65 5.44
N PRO A 231 2.13 -13.10 5.45
CA PRO A 231 2.71 -12.56 6.67
C PRO A 231 2.03 -11.23 7.05
N PRO A 232 1.78 -10.98 8.35
CA PRO A 232 1.42 -9.64 8.80
C PRO A 232 2.61 -8.68 8.62
N ILE A 233 2.30 -7.39 8.45
CA ILE A 233 3.31 -6.34 8.30
C ILE A 233 3.59 -5.71 9.68
N ASP A 234 4.86 -5.42 9.94
CA ASP A 234 5.29 -4.67 11.12
C ASP A 234 5.10 -3.17 10.84
N HIS A 235 4.04 -2.58 11.39
CA HIS A 235 3.71 -1.16 11.15
C HIS A 235 4.71 -0.19 11.80
N CYS A 236 5.46 -0.60 12.82
CA CYS A 236 6.46 0.24 13.49
C CYS A 236 7.75 0.31 12.67
N ALA A 237 8.29 -0.86 12.31
CA ALA A 237 9.56 -0.93 11.57
C ALA A 237 9.41 -0.64 10.07
N ARG A 238 8.23 -0.88 9.50
CA ARG A 238 7.92 -0.68 8.06
C ARG A 238 6.84 0.39 7.83
N ASN A 239 6.87 1.48 8.59
CA ASN A 239 5.90 2.58 8.47
C ASN A 239 5.93 3.29 7.10
N THR A 240 7.03 3.19 6.35
CA THR A 240 7.13 3.76 5.00
C THR A 240 6.32 2.97 3.97
N LEU A 241 5.96 1.72 4.30
CA LEU A 241 5.17 0.80 3.47
C LEU A 241 3.69 0.85 3.84
N CYS A 242 3.36 0.99 5.13
CA CYS A 242 1.98 1.08 5.64
C CYS A 242 1.50 2.53 5.69
N LEU A 243 0.46 2.87 4.95
CA LEU A 243 0.06 4.26 4.77
C LEU A 243 -1.45 4.44 4.91
N LEU A 244 -1.83 5.49 5.64
CA LEU A 244 -3.15 6.10 5.55
C LEU A 244 -3.01 7.29 4.59
N PRO A 245 -3.67 7.29 3.43
CA PRO A 245 -3.55 8.41 2.51
C PRO A 245 -4.04 9.70 3.20
N PRO A 246 -3.36 10.84 3.05
CA PRO A 246 -3.91 12.11 3.50
C PRO A 246 -5.25 12.33 2.80
N VAL A 247 -6.29 12.59 3.58
CA VAL A 247 -7.65 12.79 3.07
C VAL A 247 -7.62 13.91 2.03
N SER A 248 -7.70 13.53 0.76
CA SER A 248 -7.70 14.44 -0.39
C SER A 248 -9.06 14.34 -1.03
N VAL A 249 -9.84 15.41 -0.96
CA VAL A 249 -11.19 15.45 -1.51
C VAL A 249 -11.10 15.87 -2.99
N LYS A 250 -11.57 15.01 -3.90
CA LYS A 250 -11.76 15.39 -5.31
C LYS A 250 -12.95 16.37 -5.40
N ARG A 251 -12.78 17.46 -6.15
CA ARG A 251 -13.92 18.24 -6.65
C ARG A 251 -14.50 17.56 -7.89
#